data_AF-A0A7L4P2H8-F1
#
_entry.id   AF-A0A7L4P2H8-F1
#
_cell.length_a   1.000
_cell.length_b   1.000
_cell.length_c   1.000
_cell.angle_alpha   90.00
_cell.angle_beta   90.00
_cell.angle_gamma   90.00
#
_symmetry.space_group_name_H-M   'P 1'
#
loop_
_entity.id
_entity.type
_entity.pdbx_description
1 polymer ?
#
loop_
_entity_poly.entity_id
_entity_poly.type
_entity_poly.pdbx_seq_one_letter_code
_entity_poly.pdbx_strand_id
1 'polypeptide(L)'
;MDSDLKIKLDKITSELTKTDGVDGSLIVDVNGEVLSHHLLQGLDIELFGPMSNVITGSSKRLIDVSNHGEIERVLVESEKGKALFLHLGNVRFIVLMENKANVGMVMISSKRAAQEIIELTKDLTMVEMEEVVEEEASEPEPVEEVVEVESVEEVTESIPEPVKEELAEVEPVESPTEETVEPIEEIKTPTTETVPEEGVTAPIAEEVTTEPVPEESGIAPEEQPFKEISADESEISVEEPEVTAEEAEITTEEPEEPKVSIPVIKPPIAFPKLVKVTEIPEDEEARVDLLLKIYESIFLAMSIGASKIMGVAPARGLTRKFLPVEDCKILLDGVDVKNNSAIDFVKIRENAEKIPLSDREQIFKESFGKIVTIITENYGKVMGYSAFRAMIRPEFKIINESYGPLLDDLGVKEQLHPELLDFFN
;
A
#
# COMPACT_ATOMS: atom_id res chain seq x y z
N MET A 1 -22.63 10.26 -16.43
CA MET A 1 -22.12 9.70 -17.70
C MET A 1 -23.21 9.85 -18.75
N ASP A 2 -22.85 10.28 -19.96
CA ASP A 2 -23.78 10.36 -21.10
C ASP A 2 -24.35 8.96 -21.43
N SER A 3 -25.68 8.88 -21.60
CA SER A 3 -26.37 7.64 -21.95
C SER A 3 -25.85 7.04 -23.26
N ASP A 4 -25.47 7.88 -24.22
CA ASP A 4 -24.97 7.43 -25.52
C ASP A 4 -23.56 6.84 -25.42
N LEU A 5 -22.70 7.43 -24.57
CA LEU A 5 -21.37 6.89 -24.29
C LEU A 5 -21.48 5.51 -23.66
N LYS A 6 -22.39 5.33 -22.69
CA LYS A 6 -22.57 4.04 -22.00
C LYS A 6 -22.98 2.94 -22.97
N ILE A 7 -23.97 3.20 -23.83
CA ILE A 7 -24.42 2.24 -24.84
C ILE A 7 -23.27 1.80 -25.77
N LYS A 8 -22.41 2.74 -26.18
CA LYS A 8 -21.26 2.42 -27.04
C LYS A 8 -20.23 1.56 -26.32
N LEU A 9 -19.92 1.87 -25.06
CA LEU A 9 -18.99 1.07 -24.26
C LEU A 9 -19.53 -0.35 -23.98
N ASP A 10 -20.83 -0.47 -23.66
CA ASP A 10 -21.51 -1.76 -23.45
C ASP A 10 -21.50 -2.63 -24.71
N LYS A 11 -21.60 -2.00 -25.89
CA LYS A 11 -21.45 -2.70 -27.16
C LYS A 11 -20.04 -3.27 -27.32
N ILE A 12 -19.00 -2.49 -27.03
CA ILE A 12 -17.60 -2.94 -27.14
C ILE A 12 -17.34 -4.12 -26.20
N THR A 13 -17.75 -4.02 -24.94
CA THR A 13 -17.53 -5.10 -23.96
C THR A 13 -18.29 -6.38 -24.32
N SER A 14 -19.51 -6.26 -24.87
CA SER A 14 -20.30 -7.40 -25.36
C SER A 14 -19.80 -7.97 -26.69
N GLU A 15 -19.13 -7.20 -27.54
CA GLU A 15 -18.56 -7.72 -28.78
C GLU A 15 -17.26 -8.48 -28.53
N LEU A 16 -16.45 -8.04 -27.56
CA LEU A 16 -15.20 -8.70 -27.24
C LEU A 16 -15.41 -10.13 -26.72
N THR A 17 -16.48 -10.40 -25.96
CA THR A 17 -16.80 -11.74 -25.44
C THR A 17 -17.16 -12.76 -26.52
N LYS A 18 -17.33 -12.33 -27.77
CA LYS A 18 -17.46 -13.24 -28.93
C LYS A 18 -16.11 -13.79 -29.40
N THR A 19 -15.00 -13.26 -28.88
CA THR A 19 -13.65 -13.78 -29.15
C THR A 19 -13.47 -15.08 -28.37
N ASP A 20 -13.01 -16.12 -29.05
CA ASP A 20 -12.79 -17.44 -28.46
C ASP A 20 -11.83 -17.38 -27.25
N GLY A 21 -12.24 -17.98 -26.14
CA GLY A 21 -11.52 -17.99 -24.87
C GLY A 21 -11.64 -16.71 -24.01
N VAL A 22 -12.49 -15.74 -24.37
CA VAL A 22 -12.78 -14.57 -23.53
C VAL A 22 -14.01 -14.83 -22.64
N ASP A 23 -13.81 -14.81 -21.33
CA ASP A 23 -14.87 -15.04 -20.33
C ASP A 23 -15.60 -13.75 -19.93
N GLY A 24 -14.98 -12.59 -20.17
CA GLY A 24 -15.59 -11.31 -19.85
C GLY A 24 -14.67 -10.13 -20.06
N SER A 25 -15.24 -8.92 -19.98
CA SER A 25 -14.47 -7.69 -20.05
C SER A 25 -15.13 -6.56 -19.27
N LEU A 26 -14.34 -5.57 -18.86
CA LEU A 26 -14.84 -4.38 -18.17
C LEU A 26 -13.96 -3.16 -18.43
N ILE A 27 -14.55 -1.98 -18.36
CA ILE A 27 -13.89 -0.69 -18.54
C ILE A 27 -14.06 0.10 -17.25
N VAL A 28 -12.94 0.54 -16.67
CA VAL A 28 -12.91 1.35 -15.45
C VAL A 28 -12.23 2.69 -15.69
N ASP A 29 -12.65 3.71 -14.96
CA ASP A 29 -12.00 5.02 -15.01
C ASP A 29 -10.71 5.05 -14.15
N VAL A 30 -10.04 6.21 -14.09
CA VAL A 30 -8.85 6.39 -13.25
C VAL A 30 -9.12 6.27 -11.75
N ASN A 31 -10.34 6.56 -11.28
CA ASN A 31 -10.75 6.47 -9.87
C ASN A 31 -11.13 5.04 -9.45
N GLY A 32 -11.30 4.12 -10.41
CA GLY A 32 -11.74 2.74 -10.16
C GLY A 32 -13.26 2.55 -10.23
N GLU A 33 -14.00 3.51 -10.81
CA GLU A 33 -15.42 3.33 -11.12
C GLU A 33 -15.59 2.51 -12.40
N VAL A 34 -16.53 1.57 -12.40
CA VAL A 34 -16.83 0.72 -13.56
C VAL A 34 -17.78 1.48 -14.50
N LEU A 35 -17.29 1.80 -15.70
CA LEU A 35 -18.06 2.50 -16.74
C LEU A 35 -18.95 1.56 -17.55
N SER A 36 -18.44 0.35 -17.82
CA SER A 36 -19.14 -0.70 -18.57
C SER A 36 -18.54 -2.06 -18.23
N HIS A 37 -19.36 -3.12 -18.26
CA HIS A 37 -18.86 -4.49 -18.09
C HIS A 37 -19.75 -5.51 -18.80
N HIS A 38 -19.15 -6.60 -19.21
CA HIS A 38 -19.80 -7.83 -19.64
C HIS A 38 -19.09 -8.99 -18.93
N LEU A 39 -19.60 -9.34 -17.75
CA LEU A 39 -19.01 -10.32 -16.84
C LEU A 39 -20.07 -11.36 -16.43
N LEU A 40 -19.62 -12.56 -16.06
CA LEU A 40 -20.49 -13.61 -15.53
C LEU A 40 -21.16 -13.18 -14.21
N GLN A 41 -22.36 -13.72 -13.96
CA GLN A 41 -23.09 -13.47 -12.71
C GLN A 41 -22.34 -14.04 -11.50
N GLY A 42 -22.37 -13.34 -10.38
CA GLY A 42 -21.77 -13.78 -9.10
C GLY A 42 -20.37 -13.25 -8.81
N LEU A 43 -19.81 -12.40 -9.69
CA LEU A 43 -18.58 -11.66 -9.41
C LEU A 43 -18.87 -10.35 -8.68
N ASP A 44 -18.00 -9.98 -7.74
CA ASP A 44 -18.02 -8.65 -7.14
C ASP A 44 -17.35 -7.65 -8.10
N ILE A 45 -18.16 -7.13 -9.02
CA ILE A 45 -17.76 -6.19 -10.07
C ILE A 45 -17.12 -4.93 -9.46
N GLU A 46 -17.57 -4.56 -8.26
CA GLU A 46 -17.14 -3.35 -7.59
C GLU A 46 -15.69 -3.37 -7.12
N LEU A 47 -15.11 -4.56 -6.94
CA LEU A 47 -13.70 -4.73 -6.57
C LEU A 47 -12.73 -4.65 -7.75
N PHE A 48 -13.20 -4.86 -8.98
CA PHE A 48 -12.32 -4.91 -10.16
C PHE A 48 -11.63 -3.59 -10.45
N GLY A 49 -12.34 -2.46 -10.35
CA GLY A 49 -11.75 -1.14 -10.57
C GLY A 49 -10.63 -0.83 -9.58
N PRO A 50 -10.88 -0.90 -8.27
CA PRO A 50 -9.84 -0.73 -7.25
C PRO A 50 -8.65 -1.68 -7.43
N MET A 51 -8.89 -2.98 -7.66
CA MET A 51 -7.82 -3.95 -7.88
C MET A 51 -7.01 -3.65 -9.15
N SER A 52 -7.67 -3.23 -10.23
CA SER A 52 -7.00 -2.78 -11.45
C SER A 52 -6.06 -1.63 -11.20
N ASN A 53 -6.43 -0.71 -10.30
CA ASN A 53 -5.63 0.44 -9.93
C ASN A 53 -4.38 0.02 -9.15
N VAL A 54 -4.53 -0.92 -8.22
CA VAL A 54 -3.40 -1.52 -7.48
C VAL A 54 -2.42 -2.20 -8.43
N ILE A 55 -2.93 -3.06 -9.33
CA ILE A 55 -2.10 -3.81 -10.29
C ILE A 55 -1.36 -2.83 -11.21
N THR A 56 -2.09 -1.91 -11.85
CA THR A 56 -1.49 -0.95 -12.79
C THR A 56 -0.54 0.00 -12.09
N GLY A 57 -0.91 0.52 -10.91
CA GLY A 57 -0.08 1.45 -10.14
C GLY A 57 1.24 0.80 -9.68
N SER A 58 1.17 -0.43 -9.19
CA SER A 58 2.37 -1.18 -8.79
C SER A 58 3.26 -1.50 -9.99
N SER A 59 2.67 -1.97 -11.10
CA SER A 59 3.41 -2.23 -12.33
C SER A 59 4.01 -0.96 -12.92
N LYS A 60 3.29 0.17 -12.91
CA LYS A 60 3.81 1.46 -13.39
C LYS A 60 5.06 1.88 -12.61
N ARG A 61 5.01 1.85 -11.27
CA ARG A 61 6.19 2.19 -10.45
C ARG A 61 7.40 1.31 -10.77
N LEU A 62 7.19 0.00 -11.01
CA LEU A 62 8.28 -0.89 -11.42
C LEU A 62 8.89 -0.48 -12.76
N ILE A 63 8.06 -0.14 -13.75
CA ILE A 63 8.50 0.34 -15.06
C ILE A 63 9.24 1.69 -14.94
N ASP A 64 8.73 2.61 -14.12
CA ASP A 64 9.33 3.93 -13.87
C ASP A 64 10.71 3.79 -13.21
N VAL A 65 10.83 2.98 -12.15
CA VAL A 65 12.09 2.74 -11.43
C VAL A 65 13.12 2.05 -12.32
N SER A 66 12.67 1.19 -13.23
CA SER A 66 13.55 0.50 -14.17
C SER A 66 13.80 1.30 -15.46
N ASN A 67 13.23 2.50 -15.60
CA ASN A 67 13.35 3.38 -16.75
C ASN A 67 12.97 2.72 -18.10
N HIS A 68 11.91 1.90 -18.11
CA HIS A 68 11.43 1.19 -19.31
C HIS A 68 10.30 1.93 -20.06
N GLY A 69 10.05 3.20 -19.74
CA GLY A 69 9.06 4.05 -20.42
C GLY A 69 7.67 3.98 -19.81
N GLU A 70 6.62 4.05 -20.63
CA GLU A 70 5.23 4.04 -20.17
C GLU A 70 4.64 2.63 -20.18
N ILE A 71 3.80 2.33 -19.19
CA ILE A 71 3.09 1.06 -19.11
C ILE A 71 1.96 1.00 -20.13
N GLU A 72 1.99 -0.01 -21.01
CA GLU A 72 0.88 -0.27 -21.95
C GLU A 72 -0.13 -1.28 -21.39
N ARG A 73 0.36 -2.34 -20.73
CA ARG A 73 -0.45 -3.49 -20.33
C ARG A 73 0.19 -4.36 -19.27
N VAL A 74 -0.64 -5.12 -18.57
CA VAL A 74 -0.25 -6.18 -17.63
C VAL A 74 -1.02 -7.46 -17.97
N LEU A 75 -0.31 -8.58 -18.10
CA LEU A 75 -0.92 -9.92 -18.22
C LEU A 75 -0.69 -10.68 -16.92
N VAL A 76 -1.78 -11.16 -16.33
CA VAL A 76 -1.77 -12.00 -15.14
C VAL A 76 -2.28 -13.38 -15.54
N GLU A 77 -1.49 -14.41 -15.24
CA GLU A 77 -1.85 -15.81 -15.51
C GLU A 77 -2.01 -16.57 -14.20
N SER A 78 -3.01 -17.44 -14.14
CA SER A 78 -3.30 -18.28 -12.99
C SER A 78 -3.68 -19.68 -13.45
N GLU A 79 -3.78 -20.61 -12.50
CA GLU A 79 -4.18 -21.99 -12.77
C GLU A 79 -5.56 -22.11 -13.45
N LYS A 80 -6.48 -21.17 -13.19
CA LYS A 80 -7.87 -21.24 -13.65
C LYS A 80 -8.24 -20.24 -14.73
N GLY A 81 -7.36 -19.32 -15.06
CA GLY A 81 -7.67 -18.26 -16.04
C GLY A 81 -6.59 -17.22 -16.15
N LYS A 82 -6.81 -16.24 -17.01
CA LYS A 82 -5.90 -15.12 -17.26
C LYS A 82 -6.66 -13.81 -17.21
N ALA A 83 -5.97 -12.73 -16.88
CA ALA A 83 -6.49 -11.39 -16.93
C ALA A 83 -5.50 -10.47 -17.65
N LEU A 84 -5.99 -9.73 -18.63
CA LEU A 84 -5.23 -8.71 -19.34
C LEU A 84 -5.77 -7.34 -18.96
N PHE A 85 -4.90 -6.49 -18.45
CA PHE A 85 -5.17 -5.10 -18.13
C PHE A 85 -4.49 -4.23 -19.18
N LEU A 86 -5.25 -3.42 -19.91
CA LEU A 86 -4.73 -2.43 -20.83
C LEU A 86 -4.88 -1.03 -20.23
N HIS A 87 -3.80 -0.26 -20.23
CA HIS A 87 -3.79 1.12 -19.78
C HIS A 87 -4.07 2.05 -20.96
N LEU A 88 -5.21 2.75 -20.93
CA LEU A 88 -5.73 3.54 -22.05
C LEU A 88 -5.84 5.03 -21.68
N GLY A 89 -4.86 5.54 -20.92
CA GLY A 89 -4.87 6.92 -20.41
C GLY A 89 -5.96 7.13 -19.36
N ASN A 90 -7.10 7.69 -19.76
CA ASN A 90 -8.21 8.07 -18.87
C ASN A 90 -9.04 6.88 -18.35
N VAL A 91 -8.85 5.71 -18.93
CA VAL A 91 -9.54 4.48 -18.55
C VAL A 91 -8.59 3.29 -18.57
N ARG A 92 -9.02 2.19 -17.95
CA ARG A 92 -8.37 0.89 -18.03
C ARG A 92 -9.37 -0.12 -18.59
N PHE A 93 -8.90 -0.95 -19.50
CA PHE A 93 -9.70 -2.00 -20.10
C PHE A 93 -9.20 -3.37 -19.63
N ILE A 94 -10.07 -4.15 -19.00
CA ILE A 94 -9.72 -5.44 -18.41
C ILE A 94 -10.45 -6.54 -19.17
N VAL A 95 -9.72 -7.59 -19.53
CA VAL A 95 -10.23 -8.75 -20.26
C VAL A 95 -9.90 -10.00 -19.47
N LEU A 96 -10.93 -10.78 -19.13
CA LEU A 96 -10.81 -12.07 -18.47
C LEU A 96 -10.83 -13.18 -19.52
N MET A 97 -9.98 -14.17 -19.35
CA MET A 97 -9.79 -15.24 -20.31
C MET A 97 -9.74 -16.59 -19.62
N GLU A 98 -10.20 -17.61 -20.33
CA GLU A 98 -10.04 -18.99 -19.91
C GLU A 98 -8.56 -19.36 -19.85
N ASN A 99 -8.20 -20.38 -19.06
CA ASN A 99 -6.82 -20.83 -19.01
C ASN A 99 -6.32 -21.38 -20.37
N LYS A 100 -7.20 -21.89 -21.24
CA LYS A 100 -6.80 -22.40 -22.57
C LYS A 100 -6.84 -21.34 -23.68
N ALA A 101 -7.22 -20.11 -23.36
CA ALA A 101 -7.38 -19.05 -24.36
C ALA A 101 -6.07 -18.75 -25.10
N ASN A 102 -6.17 -18.52 -26.40
CA ASN A 102 -5.02 -18.06 -27.19
C ASN A 102 -4.78 -16.57 -26.92
N VAL A 103 -3.82 -16.29 -26.03
CA VAL A 103 -3.46 -14.93 -25.61
C VAL A 103 -3.17 -14.01 -26.79
N GLY A 104 -2.48 -14.49 -27.84
CA GLY A 104 -2.18 -13.69 -29.03
C GLY A 104 -3.43 -13.22 -29.77
N MET A 105 -4.42 -14.11 -29.93
CA MET A 105 -5.70 -13.78 -30.56
C MET A 105 -6.51 -12.80 -29.73
N VAL A 106 -6.63 -13.05 -28.42
CA VAL A 106 -7.33 -12.15 -27.50
C VAL A 106 -6.67 -10.78 -27.45
N MET A 107 -5.34 -10.72 -27.47
CA MET A 107 -4.58 -9.46 -27.54
C MET A 107 -4.91 -8.65 -28.80
N ILE A 108 -5.04 -9.29 -29.97
CA ILE A 108 -5.40 -8.61 -31.22
C ILE A 108 -6.81 -8.01 -31.12
N SER A 109 -7.79 -8.80 -30.67
CA SER A 109 -9.17 -8.32 -30.48
C SER A 109 -9.24 -7.19 -29.44
N SER A 110 -8.52 -7.35 -28.33
CA SER A 110 -8.47 -6.35 -27.25
C SER A 110 -7.84 -5.04 -27.70
N LYS A 111 -6.80 -5.08 -28.53
CA LYS A 111 -6.17 -3.86 -29.10
C LYS A 111 -7.13 -3.10 -30.02
N ARG A 112 -7.95 -3.79 -30.82
CA ARG A 112 -8.96 -3.14 -31.67
C ARG A 112 -10.03 -2.45 -30.82
N ALA A 113 -10.58 -3.17 -29.84
CA ALA A 113 -11.53 -2.61 -28.89
C ALA A 113 -10.93 -1.42 -28.12
N ALA A 114 -9.67 -1.52 -27.70
CA ALA A 114 -8.98 -0.45 -26.99
C ALA A 114 -8.89 0.87 -27.80
N GLN A 115 -8.65 0.80 -29.11
CA GLN A 115 -8.63 1.98 -29.97
C GLN A 115 -10.00 2.67 -30.00
N GLU A 116 -11.08 1.89 -30.10
CA GLU A 116 -12.45 2.43 -30.05
C GLU A 116 -12.75 3.06 -28.69
N ILE A 117 -12.32 2.42 -27.60
CA ILE A 117 -12.50 2.94 -26.24
C ILE A 117 -11.77 4.28 -26.08
N ILE A 118 -10.51 4.38 -26.51
CA ILE A 118 -9.71 5.62 -26.43
C ILE A 118 -10.42 6.77 -27.13
N GLU A 119 -10.92 6.55 -28.35
CA GLU A 119 -11.63 7.59 -29.11
C GLU A 119 -12.92 8.05 -28.44
N LEU A 120 -13.64 7.14 -27.78
CA LEU A 120 -14.87 7.45 -27.04
C LEU A 120 -14.62 8.14 -25.70
N THR A 121 -13.40 8.01 -25.15
CA THR A 121 -13.06 8.43 -23.78
C THR A 121 -12.07 9.59 -23.71
N LYS A 122 -11.60 10.10 -24.86
CA LYS A 122 -10.66 11.22 -24.97
C LYS A 122 -11.11 12.51 -24.27
N ASP A 123 -12.41 12.79 -24.30
CA ASP A 123 -12.99 14.02 -23.75
C ASP A 123 -13.44 13.86 -22.28
N LEU A 124 -13.15 12.73 -21.65
CA LEU A 124 -13.31 12.58 -20.19
C LEU A 124 -12.23 13.42 -19.49
N THR A 125 -12.44 14.73 -19.42
CA THR A 125 -11.71 15.62 -18.51
C THR A 125 -12.26 15.42 -17.10
N MET A 126 -11.41 14.99 -16.19
CA MET A 126 -11.78 14.92 -14.77
C MET A 126 -11.51 16.25 -14.09
N VAL A 127 -12.51 16.71 -13.32
CA VAL A 127 -12.42 17.91 -12.50
C VAL A 127 -11.41 17.66 -11.37
N GLU A 128 -10.18 18.14 -11.53
CA GLU A 128 -9.37 18.53 -10.38
C GLU A 128 -10.04 19.78 -9.80
N MET A 129 -10.72 19.66 -8.66
CA MET A 129 -11.15 20.84 -7.92
C MET A 129 -9.88 21.53 -7.41
N GLU A 130 -9.67 22.79 -7.77
CA GLU A 130 -8.47 23.56 -7.41
C GLU A 130 -8.17 23.47 -5.90
N GLU A 131 -6.87 23.32 -5.59
CA GLU A 131 -6.36 23.48 -4.23
C GLU A 131 -6.75 24.85 -3.68
N VAL A 132 -7.55 24.90 -2.62
CA VAL A 132 -7.43 26.02 -1.69
C VAL A 132 -6.17 25.70 -0.89
N VAL A 133 -5.07 26.35 -1.27
CA VAL A 133 -3.86 26.42 -0.45
C VAL A 133 -4.26 27.08 0.86
N GLU A 134 -4.48 26.28 1.91
CA GLU A 134 -4.46 26.81 3.27
C GLU A 134 -3.01 27.23 3.54
N GLU A 135 -2.81 28.55 3.66
CA GLU A 135 -1.55 29.12 4.13
C GLU A 135 -1.17 28.45 5.46
N GLU A 136 -0.05 27.76 5.47
CA GLU A 136 0.67 27.36 6.68
C GLU A 136 0.77 28.59 7.59
N ALA A 137 0.15 28.48 8.78
CA ALA A 137 0.23 29.49 9.81
C ALA A 137 1.71 29.74 10.14
N SER A 138 2.16 30.97 9.86
CA SER A 138 3.45 31.49 10.29
C SER A 138 3.67 31.21 11.77
N GLU A 139 4.82 30.61 12.08
CA GLU A 139 5.37 30.51 13.44
C GLU A 139 5.28 31.89 14.14
N PRO A 140 4.78 31.99 15.38
CA PRO A 140 4.86 33.26 16.09
C PRO A 140 6.31 33.51 16.51
N GLU A 141 6.84 34.66 16.09
CA GLU A 141 8.09 35.22 16.59
C GLU A 141 8.07 35.37 18.12
N PRO A 142 9.22 35.22 18.81
CA PRO A 142 9.28 35.36 20.26
C PRO A 142 9.11 36.84 20.63
N VAL A 143 8.09 37.12 21.44
CA VAL A 143 7.91 38.44 22.06
C VAL A 143 8.96 38.59 23.17
N GLU A 144 9.86 39.57 23.01
CA GLU A 144 10.74 40.04 24.08
C GLU A 144 9.88 40.59 25.24
N GLU A 145 9.87 39.88 26.36
CA GLU A 145 9.33 40.41 27.62
C GLU A 145 10.43 41.23 28.31
N VAL A 146 10.40 42.54 28.08
CA VAL A 146 11.11 43.52 28.90
C VAL A 146 10.19 43.88 30.07
N VAL A 147 10.47 43.35 31.26
CA VAL A 147 9.95 43.95 32.50
C VAL A 147 11.11 44.18 33.47
N GLU A 148 11.18 45.45 33.86
CA GLU A 148 12.18 46.09 34.69
C GLU A 148 12.29 45.47 36.09
N VAL A 149 13.53 45.43 36.55
CA VAL A 149 13.93 45.09 37.91
C VAL A 149 13.82 46.36 38.77
N GLU A 150 13.04 46.33 39.84
CA GLU A 150 13.34 47.10 41.04
C GLU A 150 13.32 46.20 42.30
N SER A 151 14.42 46.34 43.03
CA SER A 151 14.88 45.78 44.30
C SER A 151 13.92 46.01 45.50
N VAL A 152 14.00 45.41 46.69
CA VAL A 152 15.07 45.02 47.65
C VAL A 152 14.37 44.06 48.65
N GLU A 153 14.91 42.95 49.18
CA GLU A 153 15.82 42.87 50.34
C GLU A 153 16.37 41.44 50.52
N GLU A 154 17.69 41.38 50.77
CA GLU A 154 18.44 40.23 51.26
C GLU A 154 18.01 39.84 52.68
N VAL A 155 17.89 38.52 52.95
CA VAL A 155 18.55 37.92 54.13
C VAL A 155 19.07 36.54 53.75
N THR A 156 20.39 36.40 53.89
CA THR A 156 21.25 35.21 53.85
C THR A 156 20.83 34.13 54.84
N GLU A 157 21.05 32.83 54.55
CA GLU A 157 22.20 32.05 55.06
C GLU A 157 22.05 30.51 54.87
N SER A 158 23.14 29.92 54.36
CA SER A 158 23.70 28.58 54.65
C SER A 158 22.93 27.27 54.35
N ILE A 159 23.55 26.47 53.49
CA ILE A 159 23.52 25.00 53.45
C ILE A 159 24.41 24.46 54.59
N PRO A 160 24.05 23.34 55.24
CA PRO A 160 24.98 22.20 55.21
C PRO A 160 24.28 20.84 54.98
N GLU A 161 25.04 19.90 54.40
CA GLU A 161 24.71 18.48 54.22
C GLU A 161 24.86 17.65 55.54
N PRO A 162 24.91 16.30 55.54
CA PRO A 162 23.89 15.43 56.14
C PRO A 162 24.40 14.69 57.39
N VAL A 163 23.49 14.17 58.22
CA VAL A 163 23.86 13.27 59.33
C VAL A 163 22.97 12.03 59.35
N LYS A 164 23.66 10.88 59.31
CA LYS A 164 23.21 9.51 59.59
C LYS A 164 22.98 9.31 61.10
N GLU A 165 22.05 8.43 61.45
CA GLU A 165 22.13 7.45 62.56
C GLU A 165 21.00 6.43 62.33
N GLU A 166 21.32 5.19 61.91
CA GLU A 166 21.53 3.99 62.75
C GLU A 166 20.23 3.45 63.37
N LEU A 167 19.66 2.35 62.85
CA LEU A 167 20.03 0.92 63.01
C LEU A 167 19.23 0.26 64.13
N ALA A 168 18.45 -0.75 63.75
CA ALA A 168 18.23 -1.94 64.55
C ALA A 168 18.18 -3.16 63.60
N GLU A 169 19.29 -3.89 63.57
CA GLU A 169 19.42 -5.31 63.22
C GLU A 169 18.55 -6.17 64.18
N VAL A 170 18.21 -7.44 63.95
CA VAL A 170 19.05 -8.65 63.74
C VAL A 170 18.09 -9.75 63.23
N GLU A 171 18.23 -10.25 62.00
CA GLU A 171 18.91 -11.51 61.57
C GLU A 171 18.24 -12.86 61.98
N PRO A 172 18.71 -14.05 61.55
CA PRO A 172 18.22 -14.81 60.40
C PRO A 172 17.84 -16.27 60.80
N VAL A 173 17.72 -17.18 59.81
CA VAL A 173 18.15 -18.62 59.83
C VAL A 173 17.12 -19.65 59.32
N GLU A 174 17.61 -20.44 58.35
CA GLU A 174 17.36 -21.86 57.98
C GLU A 174 16.15 -22.34 57.13
N SER A 175 16.50 -22.85 55.93
CA SER A 175 16.00 -24.09 55.30
C SER A 175 16.64 -25.34 55.96
N PRO A 176 16.19 -26.63 55.81
CA PRO A 176 15.48 -27.23 54.65
C PRO A 176 14.48 -28.41 54.96
N THR A 177 13.96 -29.09 53.90
CA THR A 177 13.36 -30.47 53.80
C THR A 177 12.00 -30.72 54.48
N GLU A 178 11.03 -31.53 54.01
CA GLU A 178 10.82 -32.46 52.87
C GLU A 178 9.30 -32.79 52.76
N GLU A 179 8.87 -33.31 51.61
CA GLU A 179 7.71 -34.19 51.33
C GLU A 179 6.27 -33.78 51.73
N THR A 180 5.45 -33.46 50.71
CA THR A 180 4.37 -34.37 50.26
C THR A 180 3.90 -33.98 48.86
N VAL A 181 4.04 -34.88 47.89
CA VAL A 181 3.49 -34.78 46.52
C VAL A 181 2.66 -36.03 46.28
N GLU A 182 1.44 -35.86 45.78
CA GLU A 182 0.74 -36.76 44.86
C GLU A 182 -0.60 -36.13 44.37
N PRO A 183 -1.20 -36.55 43.24
CA PRO A 183 -0.87 -36.03 41.90
C PRO A 183 -2.13 -35.52 41.15
N ILE A 184 -1.96 -34.65 40.14
CA ILE A 184 -3.02 -34.39 39.15
C ILE A 184 -2.40 -34.35 37.74
N GLU A 185 -3.13 -34.99 36.84
CA GLU A 185 -2.74 -35.63 35.60
C GLU A 185 -2.28 -34.68 34.47
N GLU A 186 -1.15 -35.04 33.86
CA GLU A 186 -0.83 -34.68 32.47
C GLU A 186 -1.66 -35.56 31.52
N ILE A 187 -2.45 -34.94 30.64
CA ILE A 187 -2.92 -35.60 29.42
C ILE A 187 -2.04 -35.14 28.26
N LYS A 188 -1.28 -36.12 27.77
CA LYS A 188 -0.41 -36.07 26.60
C LYS A 188 -1.21 -36.01 25.29
N THR A 189 -0.58 -35.34 24.34
CA THR A 189 -0.55 -35.63 22.89
C THR A 189 -0.73 -37.12 22.54
N PRO A 190 -1.34 -37.45 21.39
CA PRO A 190 -1.31 -38.82 20.90
C PRO A 190 -0.01 -39.10 20.14
N THR A 191 0.83 -39.98 20.71
CA THR A 191 1.71 -40.87 19.93
C THR A 191 0.86 -42.11 19.57
N THR A 192 1.20 -42.95 18.59
CA THR A 192 2.10 -44.08 18.84
C THR A 192 2.56 -44.71 17.52
N GLU A 193 3.82 -45.13 17.56
CA GLU A 193 4.57 -45.99 16.67
C GLU A 193 3.96 -47.39 16.42
N THR A 194 4.56 -48.03 15.42
CA THR A 194 4.74 -49.47 15.09
C THR A 194 4.66 -50.46 16.27
N VAL A 195 4.34 -51.75 16.06
CA VAL A 195 5.20 -52.95 15.73
C VAL A 195 4.24 -54.21 15.84
N PRO A 196 4.56 -55.48 15.46
CA PRO A 196 4.97 -56.15 14.21
C PRO A 196 3.98 -57.29 13.76
N GLU A 197 4.21 -57.95 12.61
CA GLU A 197 4.18 -59.44 12.55
C GLU A 197 4.86 -59.98 11.28
N GLU A 198 5.57 -61.09 11.45
CA GLU A 198 6.39 -61.83 10.51
C GLU A 198 5.56 -62.71 9.54
N GLY A 199 6.13 -63.07 8.39
CA GLY A 199 5.97 -64.44 7.88
C GLY A 199 5.66 -64.66 6.39
N VAL A 200 6.72 -64.76 5.57
CA VAL A 200 7.03 -65.74 4.49
C VAL A 200 5.92 -66.07 3.45
N THR A 201 6.06 -65.96 2.12
CA THR A 201 7.09 -66.51 1.20
C THR A 201 7.08 -65.82 -0.19
N ALA A 202 8.27 -65.77 -0.79
CA ALA A 202 8.75 -65.14 -2.02
C ALA A 202 8.43 -65.90 -3.35
N PRO A 203 9.17 -65.73 -4.47
CA PRO A 203 9.44 -64.53 -5.31
C PRO A 203 9.20 -64.80 -6.82
N ILE A 204 9.51 -63.85 -7.72
CA ILE A 204 10.52 -63.97 -8.82
C ILE A 204 10.75 -62.58 -9.43
N ALA A 205 12.02 -62.33 -9.76
CA ALA A 205 12.67 -61.09 -10.21
C ALA A 205 12.63 -60.88 -11.74
N GLU A 206 12.97 -59.67 -12.19
CA GLU A 206 14.01 -59.37 -13.23
C GLU A 206 14.08 -57.84 -13.43
N GLU A 207 15.20 -57.21 -13.07
CA GLU A 207 16.31 -56.79 -13.96
C GLU A 207 15.91 -55.76 -15.03
N VAL A 208 16.35 -54.52 -14.81
CA VAL A 208 16.41 -53.48 -15.83
C VAL A 208 17.68 -53.71 -16.65
N THR A 209 17.51 -54.28 -17.84
CA THR A 209 18.52 -54.34 -18.89
C THR A 209 18.13 -53.41 -20.04
N THR A 210 19.06 -52.53 -20.37
CA THR A 210 19.08 -51.70 -21.57
C THR A 210 19.62 -52.52 -22.72
N GLU A 211 18.87 -52.71 -23.81
CA GLU A 211 19.42 -53.02 -25.14
C GLU A 211 18.48 -52.59 -26.30
N PRO A 212 19.02 -52.37 -27.52
CA PRO A 212 18.52 -51.45 -28.55
C PRO A 212 17.97 -52.14 -29.82
N VAL A 213 17.27 -51.42 -30.71
CA VAL A 213 16.96 -51.86 -32.10
C VAL A 213 16.55 -50.65 -32.98
N PRO A 214 16.64 -50.67 -34.33
CA PRO A 214 17.83 -50.68 -35.22
C PRO A 214 17.82 -49.56 -36.31
N GLU A 215 18.88 -49.55 -37.13
CA GLU A 215 19.14 -48.70 -38.31
C GLU A 215 18.41 -49.10 -39.62
N GLU A 216 18.62 -48.25 -40.65
CA GLU A 216 18.36 -48.28 -42.11
C GLU A 216 17.12 -47.47 -42.58
N SER A 217 17.15 -46.57 -43.58
CA SER A 217 18.09 -46.13 -44.64
C SER A 217 17.46 -44.85 -45.28
N GLY A 218 18.11 -43.90 -45.97
CA GLY A 218 19.51 -43.66 -46.31
C GLY A 218 19.68 -42.39 -47.18
N ILE A 219 20.91 -42.25 -47.70
CA ILE A 219 21.40 -41.48 -48.86
C ILE A 219 21.75 -39.98 -48.67
N ALA A 220 23.01 -39.70 -49.00
CA ALA A 220 23.85 -38.50 -48.81
C ALA A 220 23.51 -37.27 -49.72
N PRO A 221 24.22 -36.12 -49.62
CA PRO A 221 25.53 -35.99 -50.30
C PRO A 221 26.63 -35.15 -49.61
N GLU A 222 27.87 -35.55 -49.95
CA GLU A 222 29.09 -34.77 -50.25
C GLU A 222 29.86 -33.95 -49.18
N GLU A 223 31.09 -34.42 -48.94
CA GLU A 223 32.23 -33.69 -48.36
C GLU A 223 32.88 -32.76 -49.38
N GLN A 224 33.47 -31.64 -48.92
CA GLN A 224 34.88 -31.27 -49.17
C GLN A 224 35.33 -30.07 -48.27
N PRO A 225 36.65 -29.87 -48.05
CA PRO A 225 37.19 -29.53 -46.74
C PRO A 225 37.60 -28.07 -46.52
N PHE A 226 37.93 -27.79 -45.26
CA PHE A 226 38.58 -26.61 -44.69
C PHE A 226 39.68 -25.96 -45.55
N LYS A 227 39.70 -24.62 -45.54
CA LYS A 227 40.88 -23.77 -45.79
C LYS A 227 40.99 -22.71 -44.69
N GLU A 228 42.04 -22.80 -43.90
CA GLU A 228 42.62 -21.66 -43.18
C GLU A 228 43.27 -20.70 -44.20
N ILE A 229 43.19 -19.39 -43.95
CA ILE A 229 44.22 -18.39 -44.30
C ILE A 229 44.15 -17.25 -43.27
N SER A 230 45.34 -16.80 -42.87
CA SER A 230 45.72 -15.80 -41.88
C SER A 230 45.47 -14.33 -42.28
N ALA A 231 45.42 -13.49 -41.24
CA ALA A 231 45.82 -12.08 -41.07
C ALA A 231 46.08 -11.19 -42.33
N ASP A 232 45.51 -9.98 -42.34
CA ASP A 232 46.33 -8.75 -42.30
C ASP A 232 45.50 -7.50 -41.93
N GLU A 233 46.22 -6.55 -41.31
CA GLU A 233 45.78 -5.19 -40.97
C GLU A 233 45.58 -4.33 -42.22
N SER A 234 44.69 -3.34 -42.15
CA SER A 234 44.81 -2.14 -42.99
C SER A 234 44.20 -0.92 -42.31
N GLU A 235 45.10 -0.03 -41.94
CA GLU A 235 44.89 1.37 -41.58
C GLU A 235 44.30 2.14 -42.77
N ILE A 236 43.38 3.08 -42.51
CA ILE A 236 43.19 4.26 -43.36
C ILE A 236 43.16 5.50 -42.46
N SER A 237 44.20 6.30 -42.67
CA SER A 237 44.51 7.65 -42.15
C SER A 237 43.53 8.71 -42.68
N VAL A 238 43.24 9.72 -41.86
CA VAL A 238 42.82 11.05 -42.32
C VAL A 238 43.55 12.12 -41.50
N GLU A 239 44.12 13.08 -42.23
CA GLU A 239 45.12 14.09 -41.87
C GLU A 239 44.64 15.18 -40.90
N GLU A 240 45.61 15.68 -40.10
CA GLU A 240 45.55 16.93 -39.35
C GLU A 240 45.76 18.15 -40.27
N PRO A 241 45.27 19.34 -39.84
CA PRO A 241 45.99 20.57 -40.08
C PRO A 241 46.27 21.34 -38.78
N GLU A 242 47.54 21.62 -38.49
CA GLU A 242 47.96 22.82 -37.74
C GLU A 242 47.88 24.05 -38.69
N VAL A 243 47.71 25.33 -38.31
CA VAL A 243 48.08 26.11 -37.13
C VAL A 243 47.20 27.38 -37.13
N THR A 244 46.83 27.93 -35.97
CA THR A 244 47.23 29.29 -35.53
C THR A 244 46.73 29.54 -34.10
N ALA A 245 47.66 29.91 -33.23
CA ALA A 245 47.43 30.31 -31.86
C ALA A 245 46.87 31.74 -31.77
N GLU A 246 45.86 31.94 -30.94
CA GLU A 246 45.59 33.22 -30.30
C GLU A 246 45.18 32.94 -28.84
N GLU A 247 45.92 33.52 -27.91
CA GLU A 247 45.80 33.34 -26.46
C GLU A 247 44.49 33.95 -25.95
N ALA A 248 43.72 33.19 -25.18
CA ALA A 248 42.73 33.73 -24.25
C ALA A 248 42.65 32.81 -23.03
N GLU A 249 43.16 33.30 -21.90
CA GLU A 249 42.99 32.70 -20.57
C GLU A 249 41.50 32.55 -20.26
N ILE A 250 41.03 31.31 -20.06
CA ILE A 250 39.75 31.04 -19.42
C ILE A 250 39.97 29.93 -18.38
N THR A 251 39.59 30.29 -17.16
CA THR A 251 39.60 29.57 -15.89
C THR A 251 39.16 28.11 -15.97
N THR A 252 39.93 27.25 -15.29
CA THR A 252 39.62 25.85 -15.00
C THR A 252 38.42 25.73 -14.07
N GLU A 253 37.35 25.09 -14.52
CA GLU A 253 36.36 24.43 -13.67
C GLU A 253 36.32 22.94 -14.05
N GLU A 254 36.53 22.07 -13.07
CA GLU A 254 36.41 20.61 -13.21
C GLU A 254 34.96 20.23 -13.57
N PRO A 255 34.72 19.27 -14.49
CA PRO A 255 33.37 18.81 -14.75
C PRO A 255 32.90 17.91 -13.60
N GLU A 256 31.98 18.42 -12.77
CA GLU A 256 31.22 17.57 -11.84
C GLU A 256 30.46 16.50 -12.63
N GLU A 257 30.69 15.24 -12.27
CA GLU A 257 29.94 14.10 -12.77
C GLU A 257 28.43 14.32 -12.56
N PRO A 258 27.56 14.01 -13.55
CA PRO A 258 26.14 14.18 -13.38
C PRO A 258 25.65 13.20 -12.31
N LYS A 259 25.36 13.72 -11.12
CA LYS A 259 24.63 13.00 -10.08
C LYS A 259 23.32 12.52 -10.70
N VAL A 260 23.23 11.22 -10.95
CA VAL A 260 21.99 10.55 -11.34
C VAL A 260 21.01 10.75 -10.20
N SER A 261 20.20 11.81 -10.29
CA SER A 261 19.10 12.04 -9.39
C SER A 261 18.04 11.01 -9.72
N ILE A 262 17.91 10.01 -8.86
CA ILE A 262 16.71 9.17 -8.85
C ILE A 262 15.52 10.14 -8.79
N PRO A 263 14.56 10.08 -9.71
CA PRO A 263 13.39 10.94 -9.66
C PRO A 263 12.70 10.74 -8.31
N VAL A 264 12.77 11.76 -7.46
CA VAL A 264 12.05 11.78 -6.19
C VAL A 264 10.58 11.93 -6.55
N ILE A 265 9.87 10.80 -6.55
CA ILE A 265 8.41 10.80 -6.49
C ILE A 265 8.07 11.68 -5.29
N LYS A 266 7.45 12.85 -5.54
CA LYS A 266 7.03 13.76 -4.47
C LYS A 266 6.31 12.93 -3.42
N PRO A 267 6.77 12.92 -2.16
CA PRO A 267 6.18 12.04 -1.17
C PRO A 267 4.69 12.34 -1.08
N PRO A 268 3.83 11.30 -0.97
CA PRO A 268 2.46 11.53 -0.55
C PRO A 268 2.50 12.27 0.79
N ILE A 269 1.49 13.12 1.06
CA ILE A 269 1.27 13.88 2.29
C ILE A 269 2.15 13.37 3.44
N ALA A 270 3.16 14.13 3.84
CA ALA A 270 3.96 13.74 4.99
C ALA A 270 3.06 13.65 6.22
N PHE A 271 3.11 12.52 6.93
CA PHE A 271 2.33 12.38 8.15
C PHE A 271 2.83 13.40 9.18
N PRO A 272 1.93 14.16 9.83
CA PRO A 272 2.33 15.21 10.74
C PRO A 272 3.06 14.63 11.96
N LYS A 273 3.95 15.44 12.54
CA LYS A 273 4.48 15.13 13.87
C LYS A 273 3.36 15.31 14.89
N LEU A 274 3.13 14.29 15.69
CA LEU A 274 2.13 14.31 16.75
C LEU A 274 2.80 14.65 18.09
N VAL A 275 2.12 15.47 18.89
CA VAL A 275 2.55 15.78 20.26
C VAL A 275 2.14 14.62 21.16
N LYS A 276 3.09 14.13 21.97
CA LYS A 276 2.83 13.06 22.92
C LYS A 276 1.90 13.53 24.02
N VAL A 277 0.81 12.79 24.24
CA VAL A 277 -0.16 13.04 25.31
C VAL A 277 -0.02 11.92 26.34
N THR A 278 0.17 12.29 27.61
CA THR A 278 0.42 11.33 28.70
C THR A 278 -0.80 11.10 29.59
N GLU A 279 -1.76 12.02 29.60
CA GLU A 279 -2.92 11.97 30.49
C GLU A 279 -4.19 12.33 29.70
N ILE A 280 -5.30 11.69 30.04
CA ILE A 280 -6.61 12.01 29.47
C ILE A 280 -7.13 13.26 30.19
N PRO A 281 -7.52 14.32 29.45
CA PRO A 281 -8.12 15.50 30.05
C PRO A 281 -9.37 15.15 30.89
N GLU A 282 -9.48 15.74 32.08
CA GLU A 282 -10.69 15.61 32.92
C GLU A 282 -11.87 16.40 32.33
N ASP A 283 -11.58 17.46 31.59
CA ASP A 283 -12.56 18.27 30.88
C ASP A 283 -13.15 17.49 29.70
N GLU A 284 -14.49 17.43 29.66
CA GLU A 284 -15.24 16.62 28.69
C GLU A 284 -15.02 17.13 27.25
N GLU A 285 -14.93 18.44 27.06
CA GLU A 285 -14.68 19.05 25.75
C GLU A 285 -13.26 18.73 25.25
N ALA A 286 -12.25 18.92 26.10
CA ALA A 286 -10.87 18.56 25.77
C ALA A 286 -10.67 17.06 25.50
N ARG A 287 -11.42 16.18 26.19
CA ARG A 287 -11.39 14.73 25.96
C ARG A 287 -12.00 14.36 24.61
N VAL A 288 -13.11 14.98 24.23
CA VAL A 288 -13.75 14.77 22.92
C VAL A 288 -12.86 15.26 21.78
N ASP A 289 -12.19 16.40 21.97
CA ASP A 289 -11.22 16.93 21.01
C ASP A 289 -10.02 16.01 20.83
N LEU A 290 -9.54 15.40 21.92
CA LEU A 290 -8.48 14.39 21.86
C LEU A 290 -8.92 13.17 21.05
N LEU A 291 -10.14 12.65 21.29
CA LEU A 291 -10.70 11.55 20.50
C LEU A 291 -10.77 11.89 19.01
N LEU A 292 -11.22 13.09 18.66
CA LEU A 292 -11.30 13.54 17.27
C LEU A 292 -9.92 13.54 16.61
N LYS A 293 -8.90 14.07 17.29
CA LYS A 293 -7.51 14.09 16.80
C LYS A 293 -6.91 12.69 16.61
N ILE A 294 -7.21 11.76 17.51
CA ILE A 294 -6.78 10.36 17.40
C ILE A 294 -7.37 9.74 16.14
N TYR A 295 -8.69 9.84 15.93
CA TYR A 295 -9.34 9.28 14.75
C TYR A 295 -8.88 9.96 13.46
N GLU A 296 -8.75 11.29 13.45
CA GLU A 296 -8.18 12.06 12.33
C GLU A 296 -6.80 11.51 11.93
N SER A 297 -5.93 11.27 12.90
CA SER A 297 -4.60 10.69 12.70
C SER A 297 -4.68 9.27 12.10
N ILE A 298 -5.59 8.43 12.60
CA ILE A 298 -5.81 7.06 12.09
C ILE A 298 -6.27 7.09 10.64
N PHE A 299 -7.29 7.88 10.30
CA PHE A 299 -7.78 7.95 8.92
C PHE A 299 -6.74 8.53 7.97
N LEU A 300 -6.00 9.56 8.40
CA LEU A 300 -4.92 10.13 7.61
C LEU A 300 -3.83 9.08 7.31
N ALA A 301 -3.42 8.30 8.32
CA ALA A 301 -2.46 7.21 8.15
C ALA A 301 -2.96 6.16 7.15
N MET A 302 -4.23 5.77 7.24
CA MET A 302 -4.85 4.83 6.30
C MET A 302 -4.89 5.38 4.86
N SER A 303 -5.26 6.65 4.67
CA SER A 303 -5.29 7.32 3.36
C SER A 303 -3.89 7.42 2.73
N ILE A 304 -2.87 7.73 3.54
CA ILE A 304 -1.47 7.76 3.08
C ILE A 304 -1.01 6.37 2.66
N GLY A 305 -1.24 5.34 3.48
CA GLY A 305 -0.88 3.96 3.16
C GLY A 305 -1.55 3.45 1.88
N ALA A 306 -2.83 3.74 1.72
CA ALA A 306 -3.59 3.37 0.51
C ALA A 306 -3.03 4.09 -0.73
N SER A 307 -2.74 5.38 -0.63
CA SER A 307 -2.14 6.19 -1.71
C SER A 307 -0.76 5.68 -2.12
N LYS A 308 0.06 5.21 -1.16
CA LYS A 308 1.37 4.57 -1.45
C LYS A 308 1.25 3.30 -2.29
N ILE A 309 0.13 2.58 -2.23
CA ILE A 309 -0.07 1.32 -2.98
C ILE A 309 -0.69 1.58 -4.34
N MET A 310 -1.85 2.24 -4.42
CA MET A 310 -2.62 2.37 -5.67
C MET A 310 -2.49 3.74 -6.35
N GLY A 311 -1.87 4.72 -5.68
CA GLY A 311 -1.88 6.13 -6.11
C GLY A 311 -3.05 6.90 -5.50
N VAL A 312 -2.93 8.23 -5.51
CA VAL A 312 -3.84 9.13 -4.78
C VAL A 312 -5.27 9.11 -5.35
N ALA A 313 -5.44 9.26 -6.67
CA ALA A 313 -6.77 9.31 -7.27
C ALA A 313 -7.57 8.00 -7.08
N PRO A 314 -6.99 6.80 -7.30
CA PRO A 314 -7.60 5.53 -6.91
C PRO A 314 -7.96 5.42 -5.43
N ALA A 315 -7.04 5.84 -4.54
CA ALA A 315 -7.29 5.79 -3.11
C ALA A 315 -8.48 6.65 -2.72
N ARG A 316 -8.53 7.88 -3.23
CA ARG A 316 -9.64 8.81 -3.03
C ARG A 316 -10.96 8.23 -3.52
N GLY A 317 -10.98 7.69 -4.74
CA GLY A 317 -12.17 7.04 -5.31
C GLY A 317 -12.66 5.89 -4.44
N LEU A 318 -11.74 5.06 -3.96
CA LEU A 318 -12.05 3.93 -3.08
C LEU A 318 -12.62 4.39 -1.73
N THR A 319 -11.97 5.34 -1.07
CA THR A 319 -12.44 5.89 0.21
C THR A 319 -13.83 6.50 0.05
N ARG A 320 -14.04 7.33 -0.98
CA ARG A 320 -15.31 8.01 -1.23
C ARG A 320 -16.43 7.01 -1.43
N LYS A 321 -16.18 5.96 -2.20
CA LYS A 321 -17.17 4.93 -2.52
C LYS A 321 -17.62 4.14 -1.29
N PHE A 322 -16.69 3.81 -0.40
CA PHE A 322 -16.96 2.95 0.76
C PHE A 322 -17.22 3.71 2.05
N LEU A 323 -17.28 5.05 2.01
CA LEU A 323 -17.60 5.84 3.17
C LEU A 323 -19.07 5.59 3.58
N PRO A 324 -19.35 5.19 4.84
CA PRO A 324 -20.70 4.76 5.26
C PRO A 324 -21.60 5.96 5.61
N VAL A 325 -21.84 6.85 4.63
CA VAL A 325 -22.56 8.12 4.82
C VAL A 325 -23.96 7.93 5.40
N GLU A 326 -24.70 6.90 4.96
CA GLU A 326 -26.06 6.64 5.46
C GLU A 326 -26.07 6.18 6.92
N ASP A 327 -25.08 5.38 7.31
CA ASP A 327 -25.00 4.82 8.66
C ASP A 327 -24.46 5.82 9.68
N CYS A 328 -23.52 6.68 9.26
CA CYS A 328 -22.85 7.67 10.10
C CYS A 328 -23.24 9.09 9.70
N LYS A 329 -24.51 9.29 9.30
CA LYS A 329 -25.02 10.53 8.70
C LYS A 329 -24.76 11.77 9.54
N ILE A 330 -24.80 11.66 10.87
CA ILE A 330 -24.58 12.81 11.76
C ILE A 330 -23.18 13.39 11.57
N LEU A 331 -22.14 12.54 11.44
CA LEU A 331 -20.76 12.99 11.26
C LEU A 331 -20.39 13.20 9.79
N LEU A 332 -20.95 12.38 8.89
CA LEU A 332 -20.57 12.34 7.47
C LEU A 332 -21.43 13.22 6.55
N ASP A 333 -22.40 13.97 7.08
CA ASP A 333 -23.24 14.86 6.27
C ASP A 333 -22.41 15.90 5.50
N GLY A 334 -22.42 15.80 4.17
CA GLY A 334 -21.64 16.68 3.29
C GLY A 334 -20.12 16.49 3.37
N VAL A 335 -19.63 15.42 4.00
CA VAL A 335 -18.19 15.08 4.04
C VAL A 335 -17.80 14.44 2.71
N ASP A 336 -16.75 14.97 2.08
CA ASP A 336 -16.12 14.38 0.89
C ASP A 336 -14.67 13.94 1.21
N VAL A 337 -14.04 13.27 0.24
CA VAL A 337 -12.63 12.91 0.27
C VAL A 337 -11.87 13.91 -0.60
N LYS A 338 -10.93 14.62 0.03
CA LYS A 338 -10.09 15.65 -0.59
C LYS A 338 -9.23 15.06 -1.71
N ASN A 339 -8.68 15.93 -2.56
CA ASN A 339 -7.84 15.52 -3.71
C ASN A 339 -6.63 14.67 -3.30
N ASN A 340 -6.15 14.86 -2.09
CA ASN A 340 -5.02 14.12 -1.51
C ASN A 340 -5.45 12.77 -0.89
N SER A 341 -6.69 12.32 -1.11
CA SER A 341 -7.29 11.09 -0.55
C SER A 341 -7.62 11.14 0.96
N ALA A 342 -7.42 12.26 1.64
CA ALA A 342 -7.83 12.42 3.03
C ALA A 342 -9.33 12.69 3.15
N ILE A 343 -9.98 12.12 4.16
CA ILE A 343 -11.37 12.46 4.51
C ILE A 343 -11.41 13.90 5.01
N ASP A 344 -12.45 14.67 4.67
CA ASP A 344 -12.58 16.05 5.10
C ASP A 344 -12.93 16.19 6.59
N PHE A 345 -11.88 16.17 7.42
CA PHE A 345 -12.00 16.31 8.88
C PHE A 345 -12.43 17.71 9.32
N VAL A 346 -12.26 18.74 8.50
CA VAL A 346 -12.80 20.08 8.78
C VAL A 346 -14.32 20.00 8.82
N LYS A 347 -14.92 19.36 7.82
CA LYS A 347 -16.36 19.17 7.78
C LYS A 347 -16.88 18.25 8.89
N ILE A 348 -16.15 17.20 9.22
CA ILE A 348 -16.47 16.32 10.35
C ILE A 348 -16.50 17.12 11.67
N ARG A 349 -15.55 18.04 11.88
CA ARG A 349 -15.50 18.89 13.08
C ARG A 349 -16.72 19.82 13.15
N GLU A 350 -17.09 20.48 12.05
CA GLU A 350 -18.32 21.29 11.99
C GLU A 350 -19.59 20.48 12.29
N ASN A 351 -19.63 19.22 11.83
CA ASN A 351 -20.76 18.34 12.09
C ASN A 351 -20.79 17.87 13.55
N ALA A 352 -19.62 17.59 14.14
CA ALA A 352 -19.48 17.22 15.53
C ALA A 352 -19.97 18.32 16.49
N GLU A 353 -19.77 19.60 16.14
CA GLU A 353 -20.24 20.73 16.95
C GLU A 353 -21.76 20.74 17.15
N LYS A 354 -22.52 20.18 16.19
CA LYS A 354 -23.98 20.08 16.24
C LYS A 354 -24.47 18.99 17.20
N ILE A 355 -23.58 18.10 17.66
CA ILE A 355 -23.88 17.01 18.58
C ILE A 355 -23.76 17.53 20.02
N PRO A 356 -24.70 17.20 20.93
CA PRO A 356 -24.56 17.51 22.36
C PRO A 356 -23.28 16.91 22.96
N LEU A 357 -22.53 17.68 23.77
CA LEU A 357 -21.26 17.25 24.36
C LEU A 357 -21.35 15.88 25.05
N SER A 358 -22.43 15.65 25.81
CA SER A 358 -22.70 14.40 26.53
C SER A 358 -22.74 13.15 25.66
N ASP A 359 -23.07 13.31 24.38
CA ASP A 359 -23.30 12.21 23.45
C ASP A 359 -22.14 12.04 22.46
N ARG A 360 -21.28 13.06 22.32
CA ARG A 360 -20.19 13.10 21.32
C ARG A 360 -19.25 11.94 21.45
N GLU A 361 -18.80 11.64 22.67
CA GLU A 361 -17.83 10.57 22.92
C GLU A 361 -18.35 9.20 22.44
N GLN A 362 -19.60 8.86 22.78
CA GLN A 362 -20.21 7.60 22.37
C GLN A 362 -20.40 7.56 20.85
N ILE A 363 -20.93 8.64 20.26
CA ILE A 363 -21.18 8.72 18.82
C ILE A 363 -19.87 8.62 18.03
N PHE A 364 -18.80 9.24 18.51
CA PHE A 364 -17.48 9.17 17.88
C PHE A 364 -16.94 7.75 17.89
N LYS A 365 -16.98 7.06 19.04
CA LYS A 365 -16.51 5.67 19.16
C LYS A 365 -17.27 4.75 18.20
N GLU A 366 -18.60 4.79 18.23
CA GLU A 366 -19.43 3.93 17.37
C GLU A 366 -19.25 4.25 15.88
N SER A 367 -19.32 5.53 15.51
CA SER A 367 -19.28 5.95 14.11
C SER A 367 -17.89 5.80 13.51
N PHE A 368 -16.85 6.29 14.19
CA PHE A 368 -15.50 6.15 13.68
C PHE A 368 -15.01 4.70 13.72
N GLY A 369 -15.39 3.90 14.73
CA GLY A 369 -15.12 2.46 14.73
C GLY A 369 -15.71 1.74 13.51
N LYS A 370 -16.96 2.08 13.17
CA LYS A 370 -17.61 1.57 11.95
C LYS A 370 -16.90 2.02 10.67
N ILE A 371 -16.53 3.29 10.57
CA ILE A 371 -15.80 3.83 9.40
C ILE A 371 -14.42 3.15 9.28
N VAL A 372 -13.65 3.03 10.36
CA VAL A 372 -12.35 2.34 10.40
C VAL A 372 -12.50 0.89 9.93
N THR A 373 -13.50 0.18 10.44
CA THR A 373 -13.78 -1.21 10.07
C THR A 373 -14.06 -1.32 8.57
N ILE A 374 -14.97 -0.51 8.04
CA ILE A 374 -15.36 -0.56 6.63
C ILE A 374 -14.19 -0.21 5.71
N ILE A 375 -13.43 0.84 6.02
CA ILE A 375 -12.27 1.22 5.21
C ILE A 375 -11.20 0.12 5.26
N THR A 376 -10.90 -0.42 6.45
CA THR A 376 -9.89 -1.48 6.61
C THR A 376 -10.27 -2.74 5.83
N GLU A 377 -11.53 -3.16 5.89
CA GLU A 377 -12.04 -4.32 5.15
C GLU A 377 -11.92 -4.14 3.65
N ASN A 378 -12.32 -2.97 3.12
CA ASN A 378 -12.26 -2.72 1.68
C ASN A 378 -10.81 -2.59 1.19
N TYR A 379 -9.95 -1.93 1.95
CA TYR A 379 -8.51 -1.86 1.65
C TYR A 379 -7.85 -3.23 1.71
N GLY A 380 -8.18 -4.04 2.72
CA GLY A 380 -7.69 -5.41 2.87
C GLY A 380 -8.12 -6.33 1.73
N LYS A 381 -9.39 -6.23 1.28
CA LYS A 381 -9.89 -7.00 0.13
C LYS A 381 -9.23 -6.62 -1.19
N VAL A 382 -8.97 -5.32 -1.40
CA VAL A 382 -8.41 -4.81 -2.65
C VAL A 382 -6.90 -5.03 -2.75
N MET A 383 -6.17 -4.83 -1.66
CA MET A 383 -4.70 -4.81 -1.65
C MET A 383 -4.07 -6.02 -0.96
N GLY A 384 -4.86 -6.80 -0.22
CA GLY A 384 -4.36 -7.77 0.74
C GLY A 384 -4.04 -7.12 2.09
N TYR A 385 -4.54 -7.71 3.18
CA TYR A 385 -4.36 -7.19 4.54
C TYR A 385 -2.89 -7.05 4.95
N SER A 386 -2.04 -8.01 4.59
CA SER A 386 -0.61 -7.95 4.93
C SER A 386 0.11 -6.79 4.25
N ALA A 387 -0.18 -6.53 2.98
CA ALA A 387 0.38 -5.42 2.22
C ALA A 387 -0.12 -4.08 2.77
N PHE A 388 -1.42 -3.98 3.06
CA PHE A 388 -1.99 -2.79 3.68
C PHE A 388 -1.34 -2.47 5.03
N ARG A 389 -1.26 -3.47 5.93
CA ARG A 389 -0.59 -3.33 7.24
C ARG A 389 0.86 -2.88 7.12
N ALA A 390 1.61 -3.44 6.17
CA ALA A 390 3.01 -3.05 5.96
C ALA A 390 3.15 -1.56 5.59
N MET A 391 2.20 -1.01 4.83
CA MET A 391 2.29 0.35 4.29
C MET A 391 1.87 1.45 5.25
N ILE A 392 0.99 1.14 6.22
CA ILE A 392 0.54 2.08 7.26
C ILE A 392 1.41 2.02 8.53
N ARG A 393 2.27 1.01 8.66
CA ARG A 393 3.09 0.78 9.86
C ARG A 393 3.90 2.00 10.31
N PRO A 394 4.58 2.77 9.41
CA PRO A 394 5.35 3.93 9.86
C PRO A 394 4.48 5.00 10.53
N GLU A 395 3.33 5.29 9.95
CA GLU A 395 2.39 6.28 10.49
C GLU A 395 1.74 5.79 11.79
N PHE A 396 1.32 4.53 11.84
CA PHE A 396 0.75 3.93 13.06
C PHE A 396 1.76 3.86 14.21
N LYS A 397 3.06 3.74 13.93
CA LYS A 397 4.10 3.84 14.95
C LYS A 397 4.12 5.24 15.59
N ILE A 398 3.99 6.30 14.80
CA ILE A 398 3.93 7.70 15.29
C ILE A 398 2.67 7.91 16.16
N ILE A 399 1.54 7.36 15.72
CA ILE A 399 0.27 7.38 16.48
C ILE A 399 0.45 6.65 17.82
N ASN A 400 1.04 5.45 17.81
CA ASN A 400 1.25 4.66 19.03
C ASN A 400 2.20 5.36 20.01
N GLU A 401 3.29 5.97 19.53
CA GLU A 401 4.22 6.75 20.36
C GLU A 401 3.54 7.96 21.03
N SER A 402 2.51 8.54 20.39
CA SER A 402 1.85 9.77 20.83
C SER A 402 0.60 9.54 21.67
N TYR A 403 -0.20 8.54 21.32
CA TYR A 403 -1.52 8.27 21.90
C TYR A 403 -1.69 6.86 22.45
N GLY A 404 -0.78 5.92 22.13
CA GLY A 404 -0.89 4.49 22.45
C GLY A 404 -1.31 4.16 23.89
N PRO A 405 -0.67 4.75 24.92
CA PRO A 405 -1.03 4.51 26.32
C PRO A 405 -2.47 4.88 26.67
N LEU A 406 -3.08 5.81 25.93
CA LEU A 406 -4.42 6.34 26.21
C LEU A 406 -5.52 5.60 25.45
N LEU A 407 -5.17 4.81 24.42
CA LEU A 407 -6.17 4.23 23.52
C LEU A 407 -7.09 3.22 24.20
N ASP A 408 -6.57 2.48 25.19
CA ASP A 408 -7.36 1.53 25.99
C ASP A 408 -8.31 2.27 26.92
N ASP A 409 -7.80 3.23 27.68
CA ASP A 409 -8.58 4.02 28.64
C ASP A 409 -9.66 4.89 27.95
N LEU A 410 -9.39 5.35 26.72
CA LEU A 410 -10.37 6.06 25.88
C LEU A 410 -11.35 5.12 25.17
N GLY A 411 -11.21 3.79 25.29
CA GLY A 411 -12.04 2.80 24.58
C GLY A 411 -11.92 2.88 23.06
N VAL A 412 -10.80 3.40 22.54
CA VAL A 412 -10.56 3.51 21.10
C VAL A 412 -10.14 2.16 20.54
N LYS A 413 -9.26 1.40 21.23
CA LYS A 413 -8.77 0.10 20.73
C LYS A 413 -9.92 -0.86 20.45
N GLU A 414 -10.93 -0.90 21.31
CA GLU A 414 -12.11 -1.78 21.18
C GLU A 414 -12.93 -1.52 19.91
N GLN A 415 -12.84 -0.31 19.36
CA GLN A 415 -13.53 0.12 18.14
C GLN A 415 -12.69 -0.08 16.88
N LEU A 416 -11.40 -0.39 17.01
CA LEU A 416 -10.51 -0.59 15.86
C LEU A 416 -10.68 -1.99 15.29
N HIS A 417 -10.49 -2.07 13.97
CA HIS A 417 -10.47 -3.34 13.27
C HIS A 417 -9.31 -4.23 13.79
N PRO A 418 -9.47 -5.57 13.91
CA PRO A 418 -8.43 -6.47 14.43
C PRO A 418 -7.07 -6.32 13.73
N GLU A 419 -7.06 -6.09 12.42
CA GLU A 419 -5.84 -5.88 11.62
C GLU A 419 -5.05 -4.62 12.03
N LEU A 420 -5.65 -3.69 12.78
CA LEU A 420 -5.00 -2.48 13.26
C LEU A 420 -4.55 -2.58 14.72
N LEU A 421 -5.06 -3.54 15.49
CA LEU A 421 -4.75 -3.68 16.91
C LEU A 421 -3.27 -4.00 17.16
N ASP A 422 -2.68 -4.80 16.27
CA ASP A 422 -1.27 -5.19 16.35
C ASP A 422 -0.29 -4.00 16.38
N PHE A 423 -0.71 -2.81 15.91
CA PHE A 423 0.14 -1.62 15.94
C PHE A 423 0.21 -0.92 17.29
N PHE A 424 -0.70 -1.27 18.22
CA PHE A 424 -0.86 -0.63 19.52
C PHE A 424 -0.58 -1.59 20.69
N ASN A 425 0.03 -2.74 20.39
CA ASN A 425 0.43 -3.76 21.34
C ASN A 425 1.94 -3.73 21.64
#